data_AF-A0A3A8Q2H3-F1
#
_entry.id   AF-A0A3A8Q2H3-F1
#
_cell.length_a   1.000
_cell.length_b   1.000
_cell.length_c   1.000
_cell.angle_alpha   90.00
_cell.angle_beta   90.00
_cell.angle_gamma   90.00
#
_symmetry.space_group_name_H-M   'P 1'
#
loop_
_entity.id
_entity.type
_entity.pdbx_description
1 polymer ?
#
loop_
_entity_poly.entity_id
_entity_poly.type
_entity_poly.pdbx_seq_one_letter_code
_entity_poly.pdbx_strand_id
1 'polypeptide(L)'
;MTNGFCWYELRTSRPDEARRFYSHVLGTPAVGEFTLLPEAAAARGAPSHWLGHIGVPDLDASVQRFLAQGAERLGPPRKSTEGIPSAVLRDPFGAVVALTSRPGRESHAELAWHELHTRDHARAFALYSELFGWHPTEALQLSPEVGTYQQFTWREDGRSVGAACSTARLPHIHPHWLFSFAVDDLDRALAAVVDGGGLVANGTHVMPDGTRVAACEDPHRAAFGLRQAP
;
A
#
# COMPACT_ATOMS: atom_id res chain seq x y z
N MET A 1 -10.40 -6.15 -17.46
CA MET A 1 -10.74 -5.94 -16.03
C MET A 1 -9.46 -6.03 -15.25
N THR A 2 -9.15 -5.07 -14.39
CA THR A 2 -7.83 -4.99 -13.74
C THR A 2 -7.86 -5.72 -12.40
N ASN A 3 -7.14 -6.83 -12.29
CA ASN A 3 -6.86 -7.51 -11.02
C ASN A 3 -5.79 -6.77 -10.19
N GLY A 4 -5.69 -5.45 -10.32
CA GLY A 4 -4.68 -4.61 -9.67
C GLY A 4 -5.30 -3.67 -8.64
N PHE A 5 -4.45 -2.96 -7.90
CA PHE A 5 -4.93 -1.89 -7.03
C PHE A 5 -5.65 -0.81 -7.86
N CYS A 6 -6.84 -0.41 -7.39
CA CYS A 6 -7.72 0.51 -8.11
C CYS A 6 -8.33 1.60 -7.22
N TRP A 7 -8.15 1.51 -5.90
CA TRP A 7 -8.66 2.49 -4.95
C TRP A 7 -7.81 2.43 -3.66
N TYR A 8 -7.64 3.56 -3.00
CA TYR A 8 -6.85 3.69 -1.78
C TYR A 8 -7.61 4.52 -0.76
N GLU A 9 -7.57 4.04 0.47
CA GLU A 9 -8.25 4.62 1.61
C GLU A 9 -7.23 4.80 2.74
N LEU A 10 -7.07 6.02 3.25
CA LEU A 10 -6.44 6.22 4.55
C LEU A 10 -7.50 6.08 5.64
N ARG A 11 -7.31 5.10 6.52
CA ARG A 11 -8.10 4.94 7.73
C ARG A 11 -7.34 5.55 8.90
N THR A 12 -7.89 6.58 9.51
CA THR A 12 -7.21 7.34 10.57
C THR A 12 -8.19 7.86 11.61
N SER A 13 -7.70 8.25 12.79
CA SER A 13 -8.49 8.89 13.83
C SER A 13 -8.78 10.38 13.55
N ARG A 14 -8.11 10.96 12.55
CA ARG A 14 -8.19 12.39 12.17
C ARG A 14 -8.20 12.60 10.65
N PRO A 15 -9.29 12.23 9.93
CA PRO A 15 -9.31 12.25 8.46
C PRO A 15 -9.05 13.63 7.84
N ASP A 16 -9.60 14.70 8.43
CA ASP A 16 -9.45 16.06 7.91
C ASP A 16 -8.03 16.61 8.13
N GLU A 17 -7.39 16.28 9.25
CA GLU A 17 -5.98 16.64 9.50
C GLU A 17 -5.05 15.90 8.54
N ALA A 18 -5.26 14.59 8.37
CA ALA A 18 -4.51 13.80 7.41
C ALA A 18 -4.68 14.34 5.98
N ARG A 19 -5.91 14.65 5.54
CA ARG A 19 -6.13 15.22 4.20
C ARG A 19 -5.32 16.51 3.97
N ARG A 20 -5.25 17.39 4.97
CA ARG A 20 -4.43 18.61 4.90
C ARG A 20 -2.94 18.27 4.85
N PHE A 21 -2.47 17.35 5.69
CA PHE A 21 -1.09 16.89 5.71
C PHE A 21 -0.66 16.33 4.34
N TYR A 22 -1.40 15.37 3.78
CA TYR A 22 -1.05 14.78 2.48
C TYR A 22 -1.14 15.81 1.35
N SER A 23 -2.11 16.73 1.39
CA SER A 23 -2.18 17.78 0.36
C SER A 23 -0.96 18.72 0.44
N HIS A 24 -0.51 19.03 1.65
CA HIS A 24 0.70 19.83 1.87
C HIS A 24 1.95 19.09 1.38
N VAL A 25 2.11 17.80 1.72
CA VAL A 25 3.26 16.97 1.32
C VAL A 25 3.32 16.79 -0.19
N LEU A 26 2.20 16.51 -0.85
CA LEU A 26 2.15 16.28 -2.30
C LEU A 26 2.22 17.59 -3.09
N GLY A 27 1.77 18.72 -2.50
CA GLY A 27 1.66 20.00 -3.21
C GLY A 27 0.43 20.09 -4.13
N THR A 28 -0.38 19.04 -4.16
CA THR A 28 -1.65 18.91 -4.88
C THR A 28 -2.74 18.49 -3.89
N PRO A 29 -4.03 18.56 -4.24
CA PRO A 29 -5.09 18.00 -3.41
C PRO A 29 -4.85 16.50 -3.14
N ALA A 30 -4.91 16.10 -1.87
CA ALA A 30 -4.64 14.71 -1.47
C ALA A 30 -5.53 13.71 -2.23
N VAL A 31 -4.88 12.65 -2.71
CA VAL A 31 -5.51 11.53 -3.41
C VAL A 31 -6.02 10.46 -2.44
N GLY A 32 -7.08 9.76 -2.85
CA GLY A 32 -7.71 8.68 -2.09
C GLY A 32 -8.83 9.13 -1.16
N GLU A 33 -9.48 8.14 -0.55
CA GLU A 33 -10.52 8.38 0.46
C GLU A 33 -9.87 8.50 1.85
N PHE A 34 -10.39 9.40 2.68
CA PHE A 34 -9.94 9.60 4.06
C PHE A 34 -11.12 9.32 4.96
N THR A 35 -11.03 8.26 5.75
CA THR A 35 -12.15 7.78 6.56
C THR A 35 -11.74 7.57 8.01
N LEU A 36 -12.73 7.60 8.90
CA LEU A 36 -12.50 7.25 10.30
C LEU A 36 -12.11 5.78 10.41
N LEU A 37 -11.02 5.53 11.13
CA LEU A 37 -10.67 4.18 11.56
C LEU A 37 -11.86 3.58 12.34
N PRO A 38 -12.39 2.41 11.96
CA PRO A 38 -13.53 1.83 12.65
C PRO A 38 -13.26 1.63 14.14
N GLU A 39 -14.21 2.03 15.00
CA GLU A 39 -14.06 1.99 16.45
C GLU A 39 -13.65 0.60 16.97
N ALA A 40 -14.29 -0.46 16.47
CA ALA A 40 -13.94 -1.83 16.84
C ALA A 40 -12.52 -2.26 16.40
N ALA A 41 -11.94 -1.63 15.37
CA ALA A 41 -10.55 -1.84 14.99
C ALA A 41 -9.60 -1.04 15.89
N ALA A 42 -9.93 0.23 16.15
CA ALA A 42 -9.18 1.10 17.06
C ALA A 42 -9.12 0.52 18.48
N ALA A 43 -10.23 0.01 19.01
CA ALA A 43 -10.32 -0.65 20.31
C ALA A 43 -9.46 -1.92 20.43
N ARG A 44 -9.07 -2.51 19.29
CA ARG A 44 -8.13 -3.65 19.20
C ARG A 44 -6.70 -3.22 18.89
N GLY A 45 -6.41 -1.93 18.93
CA GLY A 45 -5.07 -1.38 18.71
C GLY A 45 -4.67 -1.27 17.24
N ALA A 46 -5.60 -1.30 16.29
CA ALA A 46 -5.26 -1.04 14.90
C ALA A 46 -4.71 0.39 14.74
N PRO A 47 -3.57 0.60 14.07
CA PRO A 47 -3.02 1.92 13.82
C PRO A 47 -3.77 2.62 12.67
N SER A 48 -3.52 3.92 12.51
CA SER A 48 -3.82 4.60 11.25
C SER A 48 -3.02 3.93 10.12
N HIS A 49 -3.63 3.68 8.97
CA HIS A 49 -2.95 3.00 7.86
C HIS A 49 -3.61 3.29 6.52
N TRP A 50 -2.78 3.32 5.48
CA TRP A 50 -3.25 3.23 4.10
C TRP A 50 -3.72 1.82 3.79
N LEU A 51 -4.83 1.72 3.08
CA LEU A 51 -5.44 0.49 2.62
C LEU A 51 -5.62 0.57 1.11
N GLY A 52 -4.96 -0.33 0.39
CA GLY A 52 -5.17 -0.51 -1.03
C GLY A 52 -6.28 -1.53 -1.29
N HIS A 53 -7.12 -1.22 -2.27
CA HIS A 53 -8.19 -2.08 -2.77
C HIS A 53 -7.81 -2.65 -4.12
N ILE A 54 -7.76 -3.99 -4.22
CA ILE A 54 -7.59 -4.72 -5.47
C ILE A 54 -8.96 -4.92 -6.11
N GLY A 55 -9.10 -4.49 -7.36
CA GLY A 55 -10.31 -4.71 -8.14
C GLY A 55 -10.46 -6.18 -8.52
N VAL A 56 -11.63 -6.76 -8.29
CA VAL A 56 -11.96 -8.15 -8.64
C VAL A 56 -13.31 -8.21 -9.35
N PRO A 57 -13.50 -9.11 -10.33
CA PRO A 57 -14.77 -9.22 -11.05
C PRO A 57 -15.90 -9.77 -10.18
N ASP A 58 -15.57 -10.64 -9.22
CA ASP A 58 -16.51 -11.25 -8.28
C ASP A 58 -15.91 -11.19 -6.88
N LEU A 59 -16.44 -10.29 -6.06
CA LEU A 59 -15.93 -10.05 -4.71
C LEU A 59 -16.07 -11.28 -3.82
N ASP A 60 -17.22 -11.95 -3.84
CA ASP A 60 -17.49 -13.05 -2.94
C ASP A 60 -16.63 -14.27 -3.30
N ALA A 61 -16.54 -14.61 -4.60
CA ALA A 61 -15.69 -15.69 -5.07
C ALA A 61 -14.20 -15.42 -4.75
N SER A 62 -13.72 -14.19 -4.98
CA SER A 62 -12.34 -13.82 -4.67
C SER A 62 -12.04 -13.84 -3.17
N VAL A 63 -12.98 -13.38 -2.32
CA VAL A 63 -12.86 -13.50 -0.86
C VAL A 63 -12.75 -14.97 -0.45
N GLN A 64 -13.62 -15.85 -0.96
CA GLN A 64 -13.56 -17.28 -0.63
C GLN A 64 -12.23 -17.92 -1.03
N ARG A 65 -11.69 -17.58 -2.21
CA ARG A 65 -10.37 -18.05 -2.64
C ARG A 65 -9.26 -17.57 -1.72
N PHE A 66 -9.31 -16.33 -1.25
CA PHE A 66 -8.31 -15.80 -0.34
C PHE A 66 -8.39 -16.50 1.03
N LEU A 67 -9.61 -16.72 1.55
CA LEU A 67 -9.83 -17.46 2.80
C LEU A 67 -9.34 -18.91 2.70
N ALA A 68 -9.55 -19.57 1.56
CA ALA A 68 -9.05 -20.93 1.32
C ALA A 68 -7.51 -21.02 1.37
N GLN A 69 -6.82 -19.91 1.13
CA GLN A 69 -5.35 -19.80 1.23
C GLN A 69 -4.87 -19.38 2.63
N GLY A 70 -5.78 -19.27 3.61
CA GLY A 70 -5.46 -18.94 5.01
C GLY A 70 -5.57 -17.46 5.37
N ALA A 71 -6.16 -16.63 4.51
CA ALA A 71 -6.47 -15.25 4.88
C ALA A 71 -7.59 -15.19 5.93
N GLU A 72 -7.67 -14.07 6.65
CA GLU A 72 -8.72 -13.77 7.60
C GLU A 72 -9.54 -12.57 7.12
N ARG A 73 -10.87 -12.69 7.13
CA ARG A 73 -11.75 -11.53 6.86
C ARG A 73 -11.83 -10.63 8.09
N LEU A 74 -11.49 -9.35 7.92
CA LEU A 74 -11.50 -8.36 8.98
C LEU A 74 -12.80 -7.55 8.98
N GLY A 75 -13.69 -7.89 9.91
CA GLY A 75 -14.97 -7.19 10.10
C GLY A 75 -16.01 -7.51 9.01
N PRO A 76 -17.13 -6.76 9.00
CA PRO A 76 -18.19 -6.97 8.02
C PRO A 76 -17.80 -6.44 6.63
N PRO A 77 -18.47 -6.93 5.55
CA PRO A 77 -18.39 -6.28 4.24
C PRO A 77 -18.73 -4.79 4.34
N ARG A 78 -18.02 -3.98 3.57
CA ARG A 78 -18.19 -2.51 3.52
C ARG A 78 -18.66 -2.09 2.14
N LYS A 79 -19.10 -0.85 2.04
CA LYS A 79 -19.36 -0.17 0.77
C LYS A 79 -18.60 1.15 0.75
N SER A 80 -18.09 1.55 -0.41
CA SER A 80 -17.58 2.91 -0.62
C SER A 80 -18.73 3.93 -0.55
N THR A 81 -18.41 5.22 -0.62
CA THR A 81 -19.41 6.30 -0.72
C THR A 81 -20.35 6.13 -1.91
N GLU A 82 -19.87 5.49 -2.98
CA GLU A 82 -20.62 5.17 -4.21
C GLU A 82 -21.45 3.89 -4.09
N GLY A 83 -21.44 3.23 -2.92
CA GLY A 83 -22.19 2.00 -2.68
C GLY A 83 -21.51 0.72 -3.20
N ILE A 84 -20.27 0.82 -3.71
CA ILE A 84 -19.53 -0.32 -4.27
C ILE A 84 -19.01 -1.21 -3.14
N PRO A 85 -19.31 -2.52 -3.14
CA PRO A 85 -18.91 -3.40 -2.06
C PRO A 85 -17.41 -3.66 -2.03
N SER A 86 -16.87 -3.76 -0.82
CA SER A 86 -15.49 -4.15 -0.54
C SER A 86 -15.40 -5.05 0.69
N ALA A 87 -14.34 -5.85 0.74
CA ALA A 87 -14.00 -6.71 1.87
C ALA A 87 -12.55 -6.47 2.29
N VAL A 88 -12.31 -6.35 3.59
CA VAL A 88 -10.97 -6.15 4.15
C VAL A 88 -10.47 -7.50 4.65
N LEU A 89 -9.25 -7.86 4.28
CA LEU A 89 -8.64 -9.15 4.58
C LEU A 89 -7.25 -8.94 5.18
N ARG A 90 -6.86 -9.84 6.06
CA ARG A 90 -5.47 -10.05 6.46
C ARG A 90 -4.97 -11.27 5.71
N ASP A 91 -3.91 -11.13 4.93
CA ASP A 91 -3.31 -12.26 4.24
C ASP A 91 -2.66 -13.24 5.25
N PRO A 92 -2.31 -14.47 4.84
CA PRO A 92 -1.71 -15.47 5.73
C PRO A 92 -0.37 -15.05 6.36
N PHE A 93 0.24 -13.98 5.84
CA PHE A 93 1.51 -13.45 6.29
C PHE A 93 1.33 -12.21 7.20
N GLY A 94 0.10 -11.71 7.35
CA GLY A 94 -0.26 -10.64 8.26
C GLY A 94 -0.51 -9.28 7.62
N ALA A 95 -0.26 -9.11 6.31
CA ALA A 95 -0.50 -7.84 5.64
C ALA A 95 -2.00 -7.63 5.40
N VAL A 96 -2.48 -6.39 5.56
CA VAL A 96 -3.88 -6.04 5.36
C VAL A 96 -4.09 -5.48 3.95
N VAL A 97 -5.09 -6.00 3.25
CA VAL A 97 -5.47 -5.61 1.90
C VAL A 97 -7.00 -5.65 1.76
N ALA A 98 -7.57 -4.86 0.85
CA ALA A 98 -8.98 -4.96 0.53
C ALA A 98 -9.22 -5.46 -0.88
N LEU A 99 -10.34 -6.14 -1.07
CA LEU A 99 -10.90 -6.46 -2.39
C LEU A 99 -12.14 -5.62 -2.63
N THR A 100 -12.38 -5.22 -3.88
CA THR A 100 -13.56 -4.45 -4.27
C THR A 100 -14.07 -4.90 -5.62
N SER A 101 -15.39 -4.85 -5.82
CA SER A 101 -15.98 -5.05 -7.15
C SER A 101 -16.01 -3.77 -7.99
N ARG A 102 -15.28 -2.72 -7.59
CA ARG A 102 -15.16 -1.47 -8.36
C ARG A 102 -14.61 -1.80 -9.75
N PRO A 103 -15.35 -1.50 -10.85
CA PRO A 103 -14.81 -1.67 -12.19
C PRO A 103 -13.61 -0.72 -12.37
N GLY A 104 -12.48 -1.20 -12.88
CA GLY A 104 -11.30 -0.35 -13.13
C GLY A 104 -11.67 0.84 -14.04
N ARG A 105 -11.19 2.06 -13.83
CA ARG A 105 -9.90 2.55 -13.32
C ARG A 105 -10.10 3.91 -12.64
N GLU A 106 -9.87 4.02 -11.34
CA GLU A 106 -9.40 5.28 -10.76
C GLU A 106 -7.90 5.13 -10.52
N SER A 107 -7.10 5.63 -11.47
CA SER A 107 -5.66 5.77 -11.23
C SER A 107 -5.45 7.07 -10.47
N HIS A 108 -5.08 6.99 -9.20
CA HIS A 108 -4.31 8.06 -8.60
C HIS A 108 -2.95 8.01 -9.28
N ALA A 109 -2.76 8.82 -10.34
CA ALA A 109 -1.49 8.88 -11.07
C ALA A 109 -0.31 9.20 -10.14
N GLU A 110 -0.62 9.85 -9.02
CA GLU A 110 0.29 10.14 -7.92
C GLU A 110 0.67 8.90 -7.10
N LEU A 111 -0.03 7.77 -7.14
CA LEU A 111 0.41 6.54 -6.47
C LEU A 111 1.30 5.72 -7.42
N ALA A 112 2.60 5.89 -7.24
CA ALA A 112 3.62 5.38 -8.14
C ALA A 112 4.04 3.94 -7.87
N TRP A 113 3.95 3.46 -6.62
CA TRP A 113 4.58 2.20 -6.25
C TRP A 113 3.88 1.49 -5.08
N HIS A 114 3.90 0.15 -5.10
CA HIS A 114 3.21 -0.71 -4.13
C HIS A 114 4.20 -1.72 -3.55
N GLU A 115 4.60 -1.54 -2.29
CA GLU A 115 5.57 -2.44 -1.66
C GLU A 115 4.89 -3.35 -0.65
N LEU A 116 5.01 -4.66 -0.85
CA LEU A 116 4.63 -5.66 0.14
C LEU A 116 5.82 -5.93 1.06
N HIS A 117 5.71 -5.46 2.29
CA HIS A 117 6.59 -5.84 3.39
C HIS A 117 6.04 -7.09 4.04
N THR A 118 6.82 -8.17 4.06
CA THR A 118 6.40 -9.46 4.60
C THR A 118 7.60 -10.28 5.06
N ARG A 119 7.43 -11.28 5.93
CA ARG A 119 8.56 -12.10 6.38
C ARG A 119 9.10 -13.03 5.28
N ASP A 120 8.21 -13.50 4.39
CA ASP A 120 8.53 -14.41 3.29
C ASP A 120 7.94 -13.86 1.98
N HIS A 121 8.72 -13.04 1.29
CA HIS A 121 8.28 -12.36 0.07
C HIS A 121 7.97 -13.34 -1.06
N ALA A 122 8.69 -14.46 -1.16
CA ALA A 122 8.50 -15.44 -2.21
C ALA A 122 7.14 -16.14 -2.05
N ARG A 123 6.82 -16.62 -0.85
CA ARG A 123 5.53 -17.27 -0.58
C ARG A 123 4.37 -16.28 -0.65
N ALA A 124 4.55 -15.08 -0.12
CA ALA A 124 3.51 -14.06 -0.17
C ALA A 124 3.23 -13.64 -1.62
N PHE A 125 4.25 -13.35 -2.41
CA PHE A 125 4.06 -12.97 -3.81
C PHE A 125 3.44 -14.10 -4.64
N ALA A 126 3.85 -15.35 -4.44
CA ALA A 126 3.23 -16.51 -5.12
C ALA A 126 1.72 -16.59 -4.87
N LEU A 127 1.26 -16.27 -3.66
CA LEU A 127 -0.17 -16.18 -3.34
C LEU A 127 -0.87 -15.08 -4.14
N TYR A 128 -0.32 -13.87 -4.19
CA TYR A 128 -0.89 -12.76 -4.98
C TYR A 128 -0.87 -13.08 -6.49
N SER A 129 0.19 -13.73 -7.00
CA SER A 129 0.26 -14.22 -8.37
C SER A 129 -0.84 -15.24 -8.69
N GLU A 130 -1.09 -16.21 -7.81
CA GLU A 130 -2.15 -17.21 -8.00
C GLU A 130 -3.54 -16.59 -7.99
N LEU A 131 -3.81 -15.66 -7.07
CA LEU A 131 -5.13 -15.06 -6.89
C LEU A 131 -5.46 -14.01 -7.94
N PHE A 132 -4.48 -13.22 -8.37
CA PHE A 132 -4.72 -12.01 -9.17
C PHE A 132 -4.03 -12.05 -10.53
N GLY A 133 -3.19 -13.05 -10.80
CA GLY A 133 -2.44 -13.15 -12.05
C GLY A 133 -1.30 -12.13 -12.14
N TRP A 134 -0.75 -11.69 -11.00
CA TRP A 134 0.41 -10.80 -11.00
C TRP A 134 1.65 -11.56 -11.42
N HIS A 135 2.52 -10.90 -12.19
CA HIS A 135 3.72 -11.50 -12.74
C HIS A 135 4.97 -10.85 -12.14
N PRO A 136 6.00 -11.64 -11.78
CA PRO A 136 7.29 -11.08 -11.40
C PRO A 136 7.92 -10.38 -12.61
N THR A 137 8.62 -9.28 -12.36
CA THR A 137 9.41 -8.56 -13.36
C THR A 137 10.88 -8.67 -13.01
N GLU A 138 11.49 -7.60 -12.48
CA GLU A 138 12.89 -7.55 -12.11
C GLU A 138 13.10 -7.97 -10.64
N ALA A 139 14.22 -8.63 -10.34
CA ALA A 139 14.65 -8.92 -8.98
C ALA A 139 15.91 -8.10 -8.67
N LEU A 140 15.78 -7.14 -7.76
CA LEU A 140 16.88 -6.29 -7.32
C LEU A 140 17.48 -6.79 -6.00
N GLN A 141 18.78 -6.57 -5.80
CA GLN A 141 19.44 -6.76 -4.51
C GLN A 141 19.71 -5.38 -3.91
N LEU A 142 18.99 -5.01 -2.84
CA LEU A 142 19.07 -3.66 -2.29
C LEU A 142 20.15 -3.54 -1.21
N SER A 143 19.99 -4.27 -0.10
CA SER A 143 20.94 -4.25 1.01
C SER A 143 21.01 -5.63 1.69
N PRO A 144 22.02 -5.91 2.52
CA PRO A 144 22.07 -7.14 3.31
C PRO A 144 20.86 -7.36 4.22
N GLU A 145 20.20 -6.29 4.68
CA GLU A 145 19.02 -6.35 5.56
C GLU A 145 17.75 -6.67 4.77
N VAL A 146 17.53 -6.01 3.63
CA VAL A 146 16.32 -6.19 2.80
C VAL A 146 16.42 -7.43 1.90
N GLY A 147 17.62 -7.72 1.40
CA GLY A 147 17.89 -8.81 0.46
C GLY A 147 17.22 -8.59 -0.89
N THR A 148 16.58 -9.66 -1.39
CA THR A 148 15.85 -9.62 -2.66
C THR A 148 14.62 -8.73 -2.57
N TYR A 149 14.55 -7.81 -3.52
CA TYR A 149 13.43 -6.93 -3.78
C TYR A 149 12.80 -7.35 -5.12
N GLN A 150 11.78 -8.20 -5.03
CA GLN A 150 11.13 -8.80 -6.19
C GLN A 150 10.07 -7.84 -6.72
N GLN A 151 10.35 -7.16 -7.83
CA GLN A 151 9.36 -6.34 -8.50
C GLN A 151 8.30 -7.19 -9.19
N PHE A 152 7.12 -6.61 -9.39
CA PHE A 152 6.02 -7.27 -10.06
C PHE A 152 5.16 -6.30 -10.87
N THR A 153 4.29 -6.88 -11.71
CA THR A 153 3.31 -6.13 -12.48
C THR A 153 1.97 -6.87 -12.59
N TRP A 154 0.90 -6.08 -12.72
CA TRP A 154 -0.42 -6.51 -13.22
C TRP A 154 -0.80 -5.76 -14.50
N ARG A 155 0.15 -5.02 -15.10
CA ARG A 155 -0.06 -4.24 -16.32
C ARG A 155 0.29 -5.07 -17.55
N GLU A 156 -0.47 -4.87 -18.61
CA GLU A 156 -0.23 -5.51 -19.91
C GLU A 156 1.06 -5.00 -20.57
N ASP A 157 1.47 -3.77 -20.28
CA ASP A 157 2.71 -3.17 -20.81
C ASP A 157 3.98 -3.66 -20.11
N GLY A 158 3.85 -4.56 -19.14
CA GLY A 158 4.98 -5.17 -18.42
C GLY A 158 5.71 -4.24 -17.45
N ARG A 159 5.34 -2.96 -17.34
CA ARG A 159 6.01 -2.03 -16.43
C ARG A 159 5.73 -2.44 -14.99
N SER A 160 6.78 -2.51 -14.17
CA SER A 160 6.65 -2.77 -12.74
C SER A 160 5.77 -1.72 -12.07
N VAL A 161 4.98 -2.16 -11.11
CA VAL A 161 4.05 -1.31 -10.34
C VAL A 161 4.34 -1.34 -8.84
N GLY A 162 5.25 -2.20 -8.42
CA GLY A 162 5.47 -2.52 -7.03
C GLY A 162 6.51 -3.61 -6.87
N ALA A 163 6.76 -3.98 -5.62
CA ALA A 163 7.66 -5.06 -5.27
C ALA A 163 7.27 -5.74 -3.95
N ALA A 164 7.77 -6.95 -3.74
CA ALA A 164 7.71 -7.63 -2.46
C ALA A 164 9.13 -7.78 -1.90
N CYS A 165 9.33 -7.52 -0.61
CA CYS A 165 10.61 -7.68 0.06
C CYS A 165 10.47 -8.30 1.45
N SER A 166 11.56 -8.91 1.92
CA SER A 166 11.57 -9.57 3.22
C SER A 166 11.85 -8.61 4.36
N THR A 167 11.02 -8.67 5.40
CA THR A 167 11.23 -8.01 6.69
C THR A 167 11.79 -8.97 7.74
N ALA A 168 12.24 -10.17 7.35
CA ALA A 168 12.74 -11.18 8.30
C ALA A 168 13.93 -10.70 9.13
N ARG A 169 14.74 -9.78 8.60
CA ARG A 169 15.88 -9.13 9.28
C ARG A 169 15.53 -7.77 9.90
N LEU A 170 14.26 -7.37 9.84
CA LEU A 170 13.73 -6.09 10.31
C LEU A 170 12.58 -6.36 11.30
N PRO A 171 12.86 -6.87 12.51
CA PRO A 171 11.84 -7.42 13.42
C PRO A 171 10.82 -6.38 13.92
N HIS A 172 11.12 -5.10 13.82
CA HIS A 172 10.23 -4.00 14.20
C HIS A 172 9.23 -3.62 13.10
N ILE A 173 9.41 -4.14 11.89
CA ILE A 173 8.52 -3.88 10.76
C ILE A 173 7.54 -5.04 10.65
N HIS A 174 6.27 -4.75 10.95
CA HIS A 174 5.20 -5.71 10.75
C HIS A 174 4.87 -5.87 9.26
N PRO A 175 4.32 -7.02 8.84
CA PRO A 175 3.84 -7.19 7.47
C PRO A 175 2.77 -6.17 7.09
N HIS A 176 2.96 -5.45 5.99
CA HIS A 176 2.03 -4.42 5.49
C HIS A 176 2.27 -4.12 4.02
N TRP A 177 1.30 -3.44 3.41
CA TRP A 177 1.48 -2.76 2.13
C TRP A 177 1.91 -1.31 2.39
N LEU A 178 3.03 -0.89 1.80
CA LEU A 178 3.48 0.50 1.75
C LEU A 178 3.16 1.06 0.37
N PHE A 179 2.40 2.15 0.33
CA PHE A 179 2.03 2.82 -0.91
C PHE A 179 2.84 4.10 -1.06
N SER A 180 3.56 4.23 -2.17
CA SER A 180 4.46 5.36 -2.39
C SER A 180 3.86 6.35 -3.38
N PHE A 181 3.80 7.61 -2.96
CA PHE A 181 3.32 8.72 -3.78
C PHE A 181 4.47 9.32 -4.61
N ALA A 182 4.21 9.62 -5.88
CA ALA A 182 5.06 10.36 -6.77
C ALA A 182 5.16 11.82 -6.32
N VAL A 183 6.37 12.34 -6.29
CA VAL A 183 6.65 13.76 -6.08
C VAL A 183 7.73 14.21 -7.04
N ASP A 184 7.63 15.43 -7.57
CA ASP A 184 8.64 15.96 -8.49
C ASP A 184 9.95 16.29 -7.77
N ASP A 185 9.84 16.79 -6.53
CA ASP A 185 10.96 17.14 -5.66
C ASP A 185 10.83 16.41 -4.32
N LEU A 186 11.66 15.38 -4.13
CA LEU A 186 11.64 14.59 -2.92
C LEU A 186 12.10 15.39 -1.70
N ASP A 187 13.09 16.27 -1.84
CA ASP A 187 13.62 17.02 -0.70
C ASP A 187 12.57 18.02 -0.18
N ARG A 188 11.88 18.70 -1.09
CA ARG A 188 10.75 19.58 -0.75
C ARG A 188 9.60 18.82 -0.09
N ALA A 189 9.28 17.62 -0.58
CA ALA A 189 8.23 16.79 0.02
C ALA A 189 8.62 16.29 1.41
N LEU A 190 9.87 15.88 1.62
CA LEU A 190 10.37 15.44 2.93
C LEU A 190 10.41 16.58 3.95
N ALA A 191 10.79 17.79 3.54
CA ALA A 191 10.70 18.96 4.40
C ALA A 191 9.25 19.22 4.86
N ALA A 192 8.29 19.09 3.94
CA ALA A 192 6.86 19.21 4.25
C ALA A 192 6.32 18.09 5.15
N VAL A 193 6.88 16.87 5.04
CA VAL A 193 6.56 15.78 5.99
C VAL A 193 6.95 16.19 7.41
N VAL A 194 8.16 16.71 7.60
CA VAL A 194 8.67 17.12 8.92
C VAL A 194 7.90 18.34 9.44
N ASP A 195 7.69 19.36 8.62
CA ASP A 195 6.92 20.56 8.97
C ASP A 195 5.48 20.22 9.38
N GLY A 196 4.86 19.27 8.66
CA GLY A 196 3.53 18.76 8.96
C GLY A 196 3.44 17.87 10.20
N GLY A 197 4.55 17.61 10.91
CA GLY A 197 4.60 16.77 12.12
C GLY A 197 4.72 15.27 11.85
N GLY A 198 5.00 14.87 10.61
CA GLY A 198 5.32 13.49 10.24
C GLY A 198 6.80 13.15 10.49
N LEU A 199 7.18 11.93 10.13
CA LEU A 199 8.55 11.43 10.27
C LEU A 199 9.07 10.86 8.96
N VAL A 200 10.36 11.05 8.72
CA VAL A 200 11.09 10.38 7.62
C VAL A 200 11.88 9.22 8.22
N ALA A 201 11.49 7.99 7.87
CA ALA A 201 12.10 6.78 8.39
C ALA A 201 13.35 6.41 7.60
N ASN A 202 14.49 6.25 8.29
CA ASN A 202 15.79 5.84 7.73
C ASN A 202 16.35 6.72 6.58
N GLY A 203 15.78 7.91 6.36
CA GLY A 203 16.23 8.86 5.35
C GLY A 203 15.87 8.47 3.91
N THR A 204 16.51 9.14 2.95
CA THR A 204 16.33 8.86 1.52
C THR A 204 17.21 7.70 1.09
N HIS A 205 16.65 6.79 0.29
CA HIS A 205 17.37 5.73 -0.40
C HIS A 205 17.39 5.98 -1.92
N VAL A 206 18.46 5.58 -2.57
CA VAL A 206 18.59 5.61 -4.03
C VAL A 206 18.50 4.17 -4.55
N MET A 207 17.50 3.91 -5.36
CA MET A 207 17.29 2.62 -6.01
C MET A 207 18.35 2.39 -7.11
N PRO A 208 18.59 1.13 -7.53
CA PRO A 208 19.55 0.82 -8.61
C PRO A 208 19.30 1.56 -9.93
N ASP A 209 18.04 1.91 -10.21
CA ASP A 209 17.62 2.68 -11.38
C ASP A 209 17.84 4.21 -11.22
N GLY A 210 18.43 4.64 -10.10
CA GLY A 210 18.65 6.05 -9.74
C GLY A 210 17.45 6.72 -9.08
N THR A 211 16.30 6.06 -8.97
CA THR A 211 15.11 6.65 -8.35
C THR A 211 15.35 6.90 -6.87
N ARG A 212 15.05 8.11 -6.40
CA ARG A 212 15.09 8.43 -4.97
C ARG A 212 13.76 8.10 -4.31
N VAL A 213 13.81 7.40 -3.18
CA VAL A 213 12.64 7.00 -2.41
C VAL A 213 12.84 7.27 -0.92
N ALA A 214 11.76 7.42 -0.18
CA ALA A 214 11.79 7.53 1.28
C ALA A 214 10.52 6.92 1.89
N ALA A 215 10.68 6.17 2.98
CA ALA A 215 9.57 5.74 3.81
C ALA A 215 9.27 6.82 4.86
N CYS A 216 8.00 7.11 5.09
CA CYS A 216 7.55 8.16 5.98
C CYS A 216 6.39 7.68 6.86
N GLU A 217 6.13 8.42 7.93
CA GLU A 217 4.92 8.29 8.74
C GLU A 217 4.22 9.65 8.84
N ASP A 218 2.90 9.65 8.77
CA ASP A 218 2.10 10.86 9.02
C ASP A 218 2.05 11.19 10.53
N PRO A 219 1.49 12.36 10.93
CA PRO A 219 1.37 12.74 12.34
C PRO A 219 0.53 11.76 13.19
N HIS A 220 -0.26 10.91 12.54
CA HIS A 220 -1.09 9.88 13.15
C HIS A 220 -0.50 8.47 12.99
N ARG A 221 0.79 8.39 12.63
CA ARG A 221 1.63 7.19 12.50
C ARG A 221 1.24 6.25 11.35
N ALA A 222 0.49 6.73 10.36
CA ALA A 222 0.24 5.96 9.15
C ALA A 222 1.48 5.96 8.26
N ALA A 223 2.00 4.77 7.95
CA ALA A 223 3.14 4.61 7.06
C ALA A 223 2.75 4.87 5.59
N PHE A 224 3.62 5.57 4.87
CA PHE A 224 3.51 5.79 3.43
C PHE A 224 4.90 5.99 2.81
N GLY A 225 5.02 5.85 1.49
CA GLY A 225 6.27 6.14 0.78
C GLY A 225 6.18 7.43 -0.02
N LEU A 226 7.34 8.01 -0.31
CA LEU A 226 7.52 9.04 -1.33
C LEU A 226 8.54 8.53 -2.35
N ARG A 227 8.24 8.72 -3.63
CA ARG A 227 9.09 8.32 -4.75
C ARG A 227 9.27 9.52 -5.67
N GLN A 228 10.51 9.89 -5.96
CA GLN A 228 10.75 10.97 -6.90
C GLN A 228 10.32 10.51 -8.31
N ALA A 229 9.50 11.31 -8.97
CA ALA A 229 9.17 11.11 -10.37
C ALA A 229 10.45 11.18 -11.23
N PRO A 230 10.52 10.40 -12.33
CA PRO A 230 11.67 10.41 -13.24
C PRO A 230 11.87 11.77 -13.94
#